data_AF-A0A950ZCF4-F1
#
_entry.id   AF-A0A950ZCF4-F1
#
_cell.length_a   1.000
_cell.length_b   1.000
_cell.length_c   1.000
_cell.angle_alpha   90.00
_cell.angle_beta   90.00
_cell.angle_gamma   90.00
#
_symmetry.space_group_name_H-M   'P 1'
#
loop_
_entity.id
_entity.type
_entity.pdbx_description
1 polymer ?
#
loop_
_entity_poly.entity_id
_entity_poly.type
_entity_poly.pdbx_seq_one_letter_code
_entity_poly.pdbx_strand_id
1 'polypeptide(L)'
;MDLVLKLREIRRLRGLSQKDVARLSGVGEKTISSFETGQRIGSLKLDQLQKMLAVYGMTEAEFFGGSVERQIAPWELDEDECAAQRVFDHLRTLPKPVQKALVAKFQLMLETAAEVNHTIQEKRPSYVRDNPDWNMLNSRN
;
A
#
# COMPACT_ATOMS: atom_id res chain seq x y z
N MET A 1 -1.21 -2.51 2.06
CA MET A 1 -2.40 -3.17 2.66
C MET A 1 -3.47 -3.41 1.61
N ASP A 2 -4.07 -4.60 1.54
CA ASP A 2 -5.17 -4.94 0.60
C ASP A 2 -6.49 -4.24 1.00
N LEU A 3 -7.26 -3.77 0.02
CA LEU A 3 -8.55 -3.10 0.18
C LEU A 3 -9.55 -3.96 0.97
N VAL A 4 -9.55 -5.27 0.71
CA VAL A 4 -10.41 -6.25 1.39
C VAL A 4 -10.10 -6.29 2.89
N LEU A 5 -8.81 -6.42 3.22
CA LEU A 5 -8.33 -6.44 4.60
C LEU A 5 -8.66 -5.12 5.29
N LYS A 6 -8.46 -3.99 4.60
CA LYS A 6 -8.70 -2.65 5.12
C LYS A 6 -10.15 -2.44 5.53
N LEU A 7 -11.10 -2.78 4.65
CA LEU A 7 -12.54 -2.67 4.95
C LEU A 7 -12.93 -3.51 6.17
N ARG A 8 -12.44 -4.76 6.23
CA ARG A 8 -12.75 -5.69 7.30
C ARG A 8 -12.22 -5.22 8.65
N GLU A 9 -10.98 -4.74 8.69
CA GLU A 9 -10.32 -4.38 9.93
C GLU A 9 -10.78 -3.02 10.47
N ILE A 10 -11.09 -2.03 9.62
CA ILE A 10 -11.73 -0.78 10.09
C ILE A 10 -13.04 -1.11 10.79
N ARG A 11 -13.87 -1.97 10.20
CA ARG A 11 -15.14 -2.37 10.80
C ARG A 11 -14.94 -2.97 12.18
N ARG A 12 -13.95 -3.85 12.34
CA ARG A 12 -13.60 -4.49 13.62
C ARG A 12 -13.09 -3.48 14.64
N LEU A 13 -12.24 -2.53 14.24
CA LEU A 13 -11.78 -1.44 15.10
C LEU A 13 -12.93 -0.57 15.61
N ARG A 14 -13.99 -0.40 14.81
CA ARG A 14 -15.22 0.29 15.23
C ARG A 14 -16.15 -0.58 16.08
N GLY A 15 -15.80 -1.83 16.34
CA GLY A 15 -16.62 -2.77 17.12
C GLY A 15 -17.93 -3.18 16.43
N LEU A 16 -18.01 -3.04 15.10
CA LEU A 16 -19.24 -3.27 14.35
C LEU A 16 -19.27 -4.68 13.75
N SER A 17 -20.44 -5.32 13.76
CA SER A 17 -20.68 -6.52 12.95
C SER A 17 -21.00 -6.15 11.49
N GLN A 18 -20.90 -7.09 10.55
CA GLN A 18 -21.34 -6.87 9.17
C GLN A 18 -22.84 -6.51 9.11
N LYS A 19 -23.64 -7.13 9.99
CA LYS A 19 -25.07 -6.84 10.17
C LYS A 19 -25.33 -5.41 10.65
N ASP A 20 -24.50 -4.90 11.56
CA ASP A 20 -24.61 -3.50 12.02
C ASP A 20 -24.33 -2.53 10.89
N VAL A 21 -23.25 -2.75 10.14
CA VAL A 21 -22.92 -1.91 8.98
C VAL A 21 -24.01 -1.99 7.93
N ALA A 22 -24.56 -3.17 7.67
CA ALA A 22 -25.64 -3.32 6.72
C ALA A 22 -26.87 -2.49 7.10
N ARG A 23 -27.28 -2.58 8.37
CA ARG A 23 -28.40 -1.82 8.92
C ARG A 23 -28.17 -0.31 8.85
N LEU A 24 -26.95 0.16 9.15
CA LEU A 24 -26.64 1.58 9.25
C LEU A 24 -26.33 2.23 7.89
N SER A 25 -25.69 1.51 6.97
CA SER A 25 -25.28 2.01 5.65
C SER A 25 -26.35 1.80 4.57
N GLY A 26 -27.29 0.88 4.78
CA GLY A 26 -28.23 0.43 3.76
C GLY A 26 -27.60 -0.47 2.69
N VAL A 27 -26.32 -0.83 2.81
CA VAL A 27 -25.67 -1.82 1.94
C VAL A 27 -26.02 -3.22 2.43
N GLY A 28 -26.39 -4.14 1.54
CA GLY A 28 -26.78 -5.49 1.95
C GLY A 28 -25.66 -6.25 2.69
N GLU A 29 -26.02 -6.97 3.76
CA GLU A 29 -25.05 -7.73 4.57
C GLU A 29 -24.23 -8.73 3.73
N LYS A 30 -24.88 -9.46 2.82
CA LYS A 30 -24.20 -10.35 1.87
C LYS A 30 -23.22 -9.61 0.97
N THR A 31 -23.58 -8.39 0.55
CA THR A 31 -22.73 -7.54 -0.28
C THR A 31 -21.47 -7.12 0.48
N ILE A 32 -21.62 -6.68 1.74
CA ILE A 32 -20.50 -6.37 2.63
C ILE A 32 -19.62 -7.60 2.83
N SER A 33 -20.21 -8.77 3.12
CA SER A 33 -19.46 -10.02 3.26
C SER A 33 -18.67 -10.37 1.99
N SER A 34 -19.25 -10.22 0.79
CA SER A 34 -18.53 -10.49 -0.47
C SER A 34 -17.41 -9.48 -0.75
N PHE A 35 -17.53 -8.24 -0.30
CA PHE A 35 -16.42 -7.27 -0.37
C PHE A 35 -15.32 -7.62 0.61
N GLU A 36 -15.67 -7.90 1.87
CA GLU A 36 -14.70 -8.23 2.93
C GLU A 36 -14.05 -9.60 2.76
N THR A 37 -14.53 -10.46 1.86
CA THR A 37 -13.90 -11.73 1.49
C THR A 37 -13.18 -11.67 0.14
N GLY A 38 -13.25 -10.53 -0.57
CA GLY A 38 -12.64 -10.34 -1.88
C GLY A 38 -13.45 -10.87 -3.06
N GLN A 39 -14.48 -11.70 -2.82
CA GLN A 39 -15.29 -12.33 -3.87
C GLN A 39 -15.86 -11.34 -4.90
N ARG A 40 -16.23 -10.13 -4.46
CA ARG A 40 -16.83 -9.10 -5.33
C ARG A 40 -16.14 -7.74 -5.22
N ILE A 41 -14.91 -7.69 -4.70
CA ILE A 41 -14.24 -6.42 -4.41
C ILE A 41 -14.05 -5.54 -5.66
N GLY A 42 -13.75 -6.13 -6.81
CA GLY A 42 -13.62 -5.39 -8.08
C GLY A 42 -14.93 -4.77 -8.60
N SER A 43 -16.08 -5.14 -8.02
CA SER A 43 -17.39 -4.57 -8.35
C SER A 43 -17.89 -3.56 -7.31
N LEU A 44 -17.08 -3.25 -6.29
CA LEU A 44 -17.40 -2.25 -5.28
C LEU A 44 -17.57 -0.87 -5.94
N LYS A 45 -18.77 -0.31 -5.84
CA LYS A 45 -19.06 1.04 -6.33
C LYS A 45 -18.66 2.09 -5.30
N LEU A 46 -18.30 3.28 -5.77
CA LEU A 46 -17.94 4.41 -4.90
C LEU A 46 -19.06 4.76 -3.90
N ASP A 47 -20.33 4.78 -4.33
CA ASP A 47 -21.49 5.01 -3.45
C ASP A 47 -21.57 3.98 -2.30
N GLN A 48 -21.30 2.70 -2.58
CA GLN A 48 -21.32 1.66 -1.55
C GLN A 48 -20.18 1.83 -0.56
N LEU A 49 -18.99 2.18 -1.07
CA LEU A 49 -17.85 2.51 -0.22
C LEU A 49 -18.18 3.71 0.68
N GLN A 50 -18.67 4.82 0.11
CA GLN A 50 -19.06 6.03 0.84
C GLN A 50 -20.05 5.75 1.97
N LYS A 51 -21.11 4.98 1.69
CA LYS A 51 -22.10 4.58 2.70
C LYS A 51 -21.48 3.77 3.84
N MET A 52 -20.55 2.86 3.55
CA MET A 52 -19.85 2.10 4.58
C MET A 52 -18.89 3.00 5.39
N LEU A 53 -18.11 3.86 4.73
CA LEU A 53 -17.17 4.77 5.39
C LEU A 53 -17.87 5.79 6.30
N ALA A 54 -19.05 6.27 5.90
CA ALA A 54 -19.89 7.14 6.73
C ALA A 54 -20.25 6.47 8.07
N VAL A 55 -20.57 5.16 8.06
CA VAL A 55 -20.82 4.38 9.29
C VAL A 55 -19.56 4.23 10.13
N TYR A 56 -18.39 4.17 9.48
CA TYR A 56 -17.10 4.12 10.18
C TYR A 56 -16.60 5.49 10.66
N GLY A 57 -17.35 6.56 10.39
CA GLY A 57 -16.99 7.93 10.75
C GLY A 57 -15.70 8.37 10.08
N MET A 58 -15.54 8.08 8.79
CA MET A 58 -14.35 8.44 8.01
C MET A 58 -14.68 8.85 6.59
N THR A 59 -13.77 9.61 6.00
CA THR A 59 -13.79 10.03 4.60
C THR A 59 -12.99 9.09 3.71
N GLU A 60 -13.17 9.19 2.39
CA GLU A 60 -12.35 8.47 1.41
C GLU A 60 -10.88 8.89 1.49
N ALA A 61 -10.62 10.18 1.71
CA ALA A 61 -9.26 10.69 1.84
C ALA A 61 -8.53 10.04 3.03
N GLU A 62 -9.21 9.89 4.17
CA GLU A 62 -8.66 9.17 5.32
C GLU A 62 -8.50 7.68 5.03
N PHE A 63 -9.49 7.09 4.37
CA PHE A 63 -9.49 5.69 3.96
C PHE A 63 -8.40 5.37 2.92
N PHE A 64 -7.95 6.29 2.08
CA PHE A 64 -6.86 6.04 1.11
C PHE A 64 -5.53 6.67 1.53
N GLY A 65 -5.51 7.58 2.50
CA GLY A 65 -4.35 8.40 2.87
C GLY A 65 -3.36 7.77 3.87
N GLY A 66 -3.30 6.44 4.02
CA GLY A 66 -2.32 5.76 4.88
C GLY A 66 -2.57 5.83 6.40
N SER A 67 -3.53 6.65 6.84
CA SER A 67 -3.84 6.85 8.27
C SER A 67 -4.36 5.57 8.95
N VAL A 68 -5.08 4.77 8.18
CA VAL A 68 -5.71 3.53 8.61
C VAL A 68 -4.70 2.40 8.75
N GLU A 69 -3.76 2.29 7.81
CA GLU A 69 -2.68 1.31 7.83
C GLU A 69 -1.88 1.40 9.13
N ARG A 70 -1.57 2.63 9.56
CA ARG A 70 -0.88 2.92 10.83
C ARG A 70 -1.63 2.42 12.06
N GLN A 71 -2.97 2.34 12.01
CA GLN A 71 -3.79 1.88 13.14
C GLN A 71 -4.04 0.37 13.11
N ILE A 72 -4.22 -0.21 11.93
CA ILE A 72 -4.63 -1.62 11.77
C ILE A 72 -3.45 -2.58 11.76
N ALA A 73 -2.38 -2.21 11.07
CA ALA A 73 -1.20 -3.04 10.96
C ALA A 73 0.05 -2.15 11.05
N PRO A 74 0.38 -1.63 12.26
CA PRO A 74 1.62 -0.89 12.49
C PRO A 74 2.88 -1.64 12.03
N TRP A 75 2.80 -2.97 11.98
CA TRP A 75 3.88 -3.89 11.58
C TRP A 75 3.90 -4.22 10.07
N GLU A 76 2.89 -3.84 9.28
CA GLU A 76 2.89 -3.98 7.80
C GLU A 76 3.46 -2.75 7.09
N LEU A 77 3.76 -1.67 7.82
CA LEU A 77 4.58 -0.60 7.27
C LEU A 77 6.00 -1.13 7.19
N ASP A 78 6.30 -1.74 6.04
CA ASP A 78 7.59 -2.28 5.62
C ASP A 78 8.72 -1.47 6.28
N GLU A 79 9.65 -2.12 6.99
CA GLU A 79 10.73 -1.43 7.71
C GLU A 79 11.45 -0.42 6.80
N ASP A 80 11.47 -0.71 5.50
CA ASP A 80 11.99 0.08 4.39
C ASP A 80 11.16 1.33 4.06
N GLU A 81 9.83 1.25 3.99
CA GLU A 81 8.96 2.42 3.79
C GLU A 81 8.98 3.34 5.03
N CYS A 82 9.01 2.75 6.22
CA CYS A 82 9.26 3.47 7.47
C CYS A 82 10.65 4.09 7.50
N ALA A 83 11.68 3.43 6.94
CA ALA A 83 13.03 3.98 6.87
C ALA A 83 13.10 5.21 5.97
N ALA A 84 12.51 5.15 4.77
CA ALA A 84 12.45 6.30 3.86
C ALA A 84 11.73 7.49 4.49
N GLN A 85 10.59 7.25 5.15
CA GLN A 85 9.86 8.30 5.86
C GLN A 85 10.68 8.90 7.01
N ARG A 86 11.34 8.06 7.83
CA ARG A 86 12.23 8.53 8.90
C ARG A 86 13.37 9.40 8.37
N VAL A 87 13.99 9.03 7.24
CA VAL A 87 15.04 9.83 6.60
C VAL A 87 14.49 11.20 6.19
N PHE A 88 13.30 11.23 5.59
CA PHE A 88 12.66 12.48 5.19
C PHE A 88 12.36 13.39 6.39
N ASP A 89 11.83 12.83 7.47
CA ASP A 89 11.52 13.58 8.69
C ASP A 89 12.79 14.18 9.32
N HIS A 90 13.89 13.42 9.39
CA HIS A 90 15.18 13.94 9.85
C HIS A 90 15.74 15.03 8.92
N LEU A 91 15.62 14.89 7.60
CA LEU A 91 16.08 15.92 6.67
C LEU A 91 15.38 17.27 6.88
N ARG A 92 14.12 17.27 7.34
CA ARG A 92 13.34 18.49 7.59
C ARG A 92 13.78 19.24 8.84
N THR A 93 14.38 18.56 9.82
CA THR A 93 14.86 19.19 11.06
C THR A 93 16.23 19.85 10.88
N LEU A 94 16.95 19.54 9.79
CA LEU A 94 18.26 20.11 9.50
C LEU A 94 18.19 21.54 8.95
N PRO A 95 19.25 22.34 9.13
CA PRO A 95 19.37 23.65 8.50
C PRO A 95 19.27 23.59 6.97
N LYS A 96 18.62 24.59 6.35
CA LYS A 96 18.39 24.65 4.90
C LYS A 96 19.62 24.42 4.01
N PRO A 97 20.82 24.94 4.35
CA PRO A 97 22.02 24.67 3.56
C PRO A 97 22.38 23.17 3.55
N VAL A 98 22.28 22.51 4.71
CA VAL A 98 22.58 21.09 4.90
C VAL A 98 21.54 20.24 4.18
N GLN A 99 20.26 20.60 4.32
CA GLN A 99 19.16 19.93 3.63
C GLN A 99 19.38 19.90 2.10
N LYS A 100 19.71 21.04 1.49
CA LYS A 100 19.98 21.15 0.05
C LYS A 100 21.17 20.29 -0.39
N ALA A 101 22.26 20.32 0.37
CA ALA A 101 23.46 19.55 0.04
C ALA A 101 23.20 18.04 0.10
N LEU A 102 22.44 17.58 1.10
CA LEU A 102 22.07 16.16 1.22
C LEU A 102 21.14 15.72 0.10
N VAL A 103 20.11 16.50 -0.22
CA VAL A 103 19.19 16.19 -1.32
C VAL A 103 19.94 16.04 -2.65
N ALA A 104 20.85 16.97 -2.97
CA ALA A 104 21.66 16.89 -4.20
C ALA A 104 22.52 15.61 -4.25
N LYS A 105 23.11 15.21 -3.13
CA LYS A 105 23.88 13.95 -3.04
C LYS A 105 22.99 12.73 -3.22
N PHE A 106 21.80 12.71 -2.62
CA PHE A 106 20.84 11.62 -2.79
C PHE A 106 20.36 11.51 -4.25
N GLN A 107 20.10 12.63 -4.92
CA GLN A 107 19.75 12.63 -6.34
C GLN A 107 20.85 11.97 -7.19
N LEU A 108 22.11 12.37 -6.98
CA LEU A 108 23.24 11.75 -7.69
C LEU A 108 23.37 10.25 -7.42
N MET A 109 23.18 9.82 -6.17
CA MET A 109 23.21 8.39 -5.81
C MET A 109 22.10 7.61 -6.51
N LEU A 110 20.88 8.17 -6.60
CA LEU A 110 19.75 7.53 -7.27
C LEU A 110 19.94 7.46 -8.79
N GLU A 111 20.44 8.52 -9.42
CA GLU A 111 20.79 8.54 -10.84
C GLU A 111 21.81 7.44 -11.16
N THR A 112 22.89 7.36 -10.37
CA THR A 112 23.93 6.34 -10.53
C THR A 112 23.38 4.93 -10.34
N ALA A 113 22.53 4.71 -9.32
CA ALA A 113 21.92 3.41 -9.07
C ALA A 113 20.96 2.98 -10.21
N ALA A 114 20.21 3.93 -10.78
CA ALA A 114 19.32 3.70 -11.91
C ALA A 114 20.09 3.30 -13.17
N GLU A 115 21.21 3.97 -13.47
CA GLU A 115 22.09 3.63 -14.60
C GLU A 115 22.69 2.22 -14.47
N VAL A 116 23.13 1.84 -13.27
CA VAL A 116 23.63 0.50 -12.98
C VAL A 116 22.54 -0.55 -13.16
N ASN A 117 21.31 -0.27 -12.72
CA ASN A 117 20.20 -1.21 -12.86
C ASN A 117 19.78 -1.38 -14.34
N HIS A 118 19.74 -0.29 -15.11
CA HIS A 118 19.50 -0.34 -16.57
C HIS A 118 20.55 -1.16 -17.31
N THR A 119 21.84 -0.97 -17.01
CA THR A 119 22.92 -1.75 -17.63
C THR A 119 22.89 -3.23 -17.24
N ILE A 120 22.45 -3.58 -16.02
CA ILE A 120 22.22 -4.97 -15.61
C ILE A 120 21.04 -5.58 -16.38
N GLN A 121 19.94 -4.85 -16.53
CA GLN A 121 18.79 -5.32 -17.31
C GLN A 121 19.16 -5.51 -18.78
N GLU A 122 19.92 -4.60 -19.39
CA GLU A 122 20.38 -4.67 -20.78
C GLU A 122 21.37 -5.80 -21.07
N LYS A 123 22.11 -6.28 -20.08
CA LYS A 123 23.03 -7.44 -20.22
C LYS A 123 22.34 -8.80 -20.03
N ARG A 124 21.08 -8.85 -19.59
CA ARG A 124 20.33 -10.12 -19.50
C ARG A 124 20.00 -10.61 -20.91
N PRO A 125 20.40 -11.83 -21.31
CA PRO A 125 20.07 -12.38 -22.63
C PRO A 125 18.56 -12.38 -22.88
N SER A 126 18.13 -12.15 -24.12
CA SER A 126 16.71 -11.97 -24.47
C SER A 126 15.80 -13.10 -23.99
N TYR A 127 16.29 -14.35 -24.06
CA TYR A 127 15.57 -15.54 -23.63
C TYR A 127 15.30 -15.61 -22.11
N VAL A 128 15.97 -14.80 -21.28
CA VAL A 128 15.70 -14.65 -19.83
C VAL A 128 14.69 -13.53 -19.56
N ARG A 129 14.56 -12.55 -20.47
CA ARG A 129 13.59 -11.45 -20.32
C ARG A 129 12.18 -11.85 -20.73
N ASP A 130 12.08 -12.68 -21.77
CA ASP A 130 10.81 -12.99 -22.43
C ASP A 130 10.13 -14.26 -21.91
N ASN A 131 10.77 -15.02 -21.00
CA ASN A 131 10.22 -16.28 -20.51
C ASN A 131 10.62 -16.57 -19.04
N PRO A 132 9.78 -16.20 -18.05
CA PRO A 132 10.12 -16.26 -16.63
C PRO A 132 10.25 -17.69 -16.05
N ASP A 133 9.86 -18.72 -16.79
CA ASP A 133 9.93 -20.13 -16.36
C ASP A 133 11.36 -20.68 -16.30
N TRP A 134 12.35 -20.03 -16.93
CA TRP A 134 13.76 -20.44 -16.87
C TRP A 134 14.38 -20.34 -15.48
N ASN A 135 13.80 -19.55 -14.56
CA ASN A 135 14.29 -19.44 -13.20
C ASN A 135 14.06 -20.72 -12.37
N MET A 136 13.23 -21.68 -12.82
CA MET A 136 12.95 -22.92 -12.08
C MET A 136 13.93 -24.07 -12.36
N LEU A 137 14.80 -23.97 -13.37
CA LEU A 137 15.67 -25.09 -13.79
C LEU A 137 17.06 -25.08 -13.15
N ASN A 138 17.49 -23.98 -12.52
CA ASN A 138 18.85 -23.86 -11.97
C ASN A 138 18.95 -24.13 -10.45
N SER A 139 17.86 -24.50 -9.77
CA SER A 139 17.87 -24.77 -8.31
C SER A 139 18.10 -26.24 -7.94
N ARG A 140 18.68 -27.05 -8.83
CA ARG A 140 19.12 -28.40 -8.49
C ARG A 140 20.60 -28.57 -8.82
N ASN A 141 21.45 -28.24 -7.85
CA ASN A 141 22.67 -28.97 -7.49
C ASN A 141 23.12 -28.53 -6.11
#